data_AF-A0A4R0R144-F1
#
_entry.id   AF-A0A4R0R144-F1
#
_cell.length_a   1.000
_cell.length_b   1.000
_cell.length_c   1.000
_cell.angle_alpha   90.00
_cell.angle_beta   90.00
_cell.angle_gamma   90.00
#
_symmetry.space_group_name_H-M   'P 1'
#
loop_
_entity.id
_entity.type
_entity.pdbx_description
1 polymer ?
#
loop_
_entity_poly.entity_id
_entity_poly.type
_entity_poly.pdbx_seq_one_letter_code
_entity_poly.pdbx_strand_id
1 'polypeptide(L)'
;MRLPQLGLPIGVALTLIPAGPALAQKEIPKAPGHDQCPLGYVNTLGSTCVSPVYYEVTPTNGQACPSGWMNIGAGYCKKKTLGIF
;
A
#
# COMPACT_ATOMS: atom_id res chain seq x y z
N MET A 1 31.79 -0.96 -45.51
CA MET A 1 30.95 -1.85 -44.69
C MET A 1 29.87 -0.99 -44.04
N ARG A 2 28.60 -1.10 -44.47
CA ARG A 2 27.43 -0.40 -43.93
C ARG A 2 26.56 -1.44 -43.22
N LEU A 3 26.26 -1.23 -41.94
CA LEU A 3 25.35 -2.08 -41.15
C LEU A 3 23.95 -1.47 -41.21
N PRO A 4 22.88 -2.23 -41.52
CA PRO A 4 21.54 -1.67 -41.70
C PRO A 4 20.87 -1.41 -40.35
N GLN A 5 20.13 -0.31 -40.29
CA GLN A 5 19.34 0.11 -39.14
C GLN A 5 18.11 -0.79 -39.00
N LEU A 6 18.01 -1.54 -37.90
CA LEU A 6 16.76 -2.19 -37.49
C LEU A 6 16.01 -1.25 -36.54
N GLY A 7 14.97 -0.62 -37.05
CA GLY A 7 14.02 0.16 -36.27
C GLY A 7 13.14 -0.75 -35.41
N LEU A 8 13.05 -0.45 -34.11
CA LEU A 8 12.12 -1.09 -33.19
C LEU A 8 11.00 -0.08 -32.87
N PRO A 9 9.72 -0.38 -33.12
CA PRO A 9 8.63 0.55 -32.84
C PRO A 9 8.40 0.61 -31.34
N ILE A 10 8.48 1.81 -30.77
CA ILE A 10 8.18 2.08 -29.36
C ILE A 10 6.66 2.00 -29.19
N GLY A 11 6.15 0.80 -28.92
CA GLY A 11 4.78 0.59 -28.44
C GLY A 11 4.68 1.04 -26.98
N VAL A 12 3.87 2.05 -26.71
CA VAL A 12 3.56 2.50 -25.34
C VAL A 12 2.67 1.44 -24.68
N ALA A 13 3.26 0.61 -23.81
CA ALA A 13 2.55 -0.33 -22.97
C ALA A 13 1.97 0.40 -21.75
N LEU A 14 0.65 0.54 -21.70
CA LEU A 14 -0.08 1.07 -20.53
C LEU A 14 -0.09 0.00 -19.43
N THR A 15 0.81 0.10 -18.46
CA THR A 15 0.86 -0.82 -17.31
C THR A 15 -0.29 -0.53 -16.35
N LEU A 16 -1.32 -1.38 -16.37
CA LEU A 16 -2.34 -1.44 -15.33
C LEU A 16 -1.67 -1.90 -14.03
N ILE A 17 -1.54 -0.99 -13.06
CA ILE A 17 -1.07 -1.32 -11.71
C ILE A 17 -2.22 -2.03 -10.99
N PRO A 18 -2.10 -3.31 -10.62
CA PRO A 18 -3.11 -3.96 -9.82
C PRO A 18 -3.13 -3.32 -8.42
N ALA A 19 -4.31 -2.92 -7.96
CA ALA A 19 -4.51 -2.59 -6.55
C ALA A 19 -4.12 -3.85 -5.76
N GLY A 20 -3.07 -3.73 -4.93
CA GLY A 20 -2.56 -4.86 -4.15
C GLY A 20 -3.65 -5.47 -3.27
N PRO A 21 -3.56 -6.78 -2.96
CA PRO A 21 -4.58 -7.44 -2.16
C PRO A 21 -4.76 -6.68 -0.84
N ALA A 22 -5.97 -6.71 -0.33
CA ALA A 22 -6.22 -6.28 1.02
C ALA A 22 -5.64 -7.33 1.97
N LEU A 23 -4.60 -6.98 2.72
CA LEU A 23 -3.99 -7.90 3.65
C LEU A 23 -4.64 -7.63 5.00
N ALA A 24 -5.44 -8.58 5.47
CA ALA A 24 -5.77 -8.60 6.86
C ALA A 24 -4.53 -9.08 7.63
N GLN A 25 -3.99 -8.25 8.52
CA GLN A 25 -2.63 -8.41 9.03
C GLN A 25 -2.55 -7.99 10.48
N LYS A 26 -2.04 -8.90 11.32
CA LYS A 26 -1.65 -8.59 12.69
C LYS A 26 -0.36 -7.77 12.72
N GLU A 27 0.52 -7.98 11.75
CA GLU A 27 1.78 -7.27 11.59
C GLU A 27 1.89 -6.71 10.17
N ILE A 28 2.25 -5.44 10.06
CA ILE A 28 2.50 -4.78 8.77
C ILE A 28 3.87 -4.10 8.78
N PRO A 29 4.53 -3.94 7.63
CA PRO A 29 5.69 -3.07 7.55
C PRO A 29 5.28 -1.61 7.78
N LYS A 30 6.25 -0.76 8.14
CA LYS A 30 6.08 0.70 8.05
C LYS A 30 6.01 1.11 6.59
N ALA A 31 5.14 2.07 6.29
CA ALA A 31 5.04 2.60 4.95
C ALA A 31 6.33 3.36 4.59
N PRO A 32 6.78 3.34 3.33
CA PRO A 32 7.95 4.10 2.89
C PRO A 32 7.80 5.59 3.25
N GLY A 33 8.83 6.18 3.85
CA GLY A 33 8.80 7.58 4.27
C GLY A 33 8.02 7.86 5.57
N HIS A 34 7.59 6.81 6.29
CA HIS A 34 6.93 6.95 7.59
C HIS A 34 7.67 6.20 8.69
N ASP A 35 8.03 6.91 9.77
CA ASP A 35 8.69 6.31 10.94
C ASP A 35 7.70 5.80 12.00
N GLN A 36 6.45 6.23 11.89
CA GLN A 36 5.36 5.94 12.82
C GLN A 36 4.48 4.78 12.32
N CYS A 37 3.83 4.10 13.26
CA CYS A 37 2.81 3.11 12.95
C CYS A 37 1.43 3.77 12.80
N PRO A 38 0.55 3.21 11.96
CA PRO A 38 -0.80 3.72 11.83
C PRO A 38 -1.64 3.45 13.08
N LEU A 39 -2.78 4.13 13.20
CA LEU A 39 -3.67 3.98 14.34
C LEU A 39 -4.11 2.53 14.53
N GLY A 40 -4.08 2.08 15.79
CA GLY A 40 -4.36 0.69 16.18
C GLY A 40 -3.16 -0.24 16.09
N TYR A 41 -2.01 0.22 15.58
CA TYR A 41 -0.77 -0.53 15.56
C TYR A 41 0.29 0.11 16.47
N VAL A 42 1.15 -0.73 17.06
CA VAL A 42 2.28 -0.34 17.92
C VAL A 42 3.60 -0.68 17.24
N ASN A 43 4.59 0.18 17.43
CA ASN A 43 5.93 0.01 16.87
C ASN A 43 6.72 -1.05 17.64
N THR A 44 7.30 -2.03 16.96
CA THR A 44 8.11 -3.11 17.54
C THR A 44 9.61 -2.79 17.56
N LEU A 45 9.99 -1.51 17.72
CA LEU A 45 11.38 -1.00 17.63
C LEU A 45 12.08 -1.24 16.27
N GLY A 46 11.38 -1.82 15.29
CA GLY A 46 11.92 -2.17 13.97
C GLY A 46 11.21 -1.46 12.82
N SER A 47 11.18 -2.14 11.67
CA SER A 47 10.51 -1.71 10.44
C SER A 47 9.06 -2.19 10.34
N THR A 48 8.51 -2.78 11.41
CA THR A 48 7.16 -3.33 11.43
C THR A 48 6.31 -2.75 12.55
N CYS A 49 5.01 -2.94 12.41
CA CYS A 49 3.95 -2.41 13.24
C CYS A 49 2.99 -3.56 13.54
N VAL A 50 2.65 -3.75 14.82
CA VAL A 50 1.79 -4.87 15.25
C VAL A 50 0.52 -4.36 15.90
N SER A 51 -0.60 -5.02 15.67
CA SER A 51 -1.88 -4.72 16.30
C SER A 51 -2.34 -5.88 17.19
N PRO A 52 -2.98 -5.61 18.35
CA PRO A 52 -3.61 -6.66 19.14
C PRO A 52 -4.84 -7.26 18.44
N VAL A 53 -5.44 -6.52 17.49
CA VAL A 53 -6.64 -6.92 16.72
C VAL A 53 -6.28 -7.06 15.25
N TYR A 54 -6.93 -8.00 14.56
CA TYR A 54 -6.74 -8.20 13.14
C TYR A 54 -7.53 -7.16 12.34
N TYR A 55 -6.83 -6.31 11.58
CA TYR A 55 -7.44 -5.34 10.68
C TYR A 55 -7.05 -5.63 9.23
N GLU A 56 -8.02 -5.46 8.33
CA GLU A 56 -7.79 -5.44 6.89
C GLU A 56 -7.28 -4.06 6.50
N VAL A 57 -6.02 -3.99 6.07
CA VAL A 57 -5.32 -2.74 5.75
C VAL A 57 -4.67 -2.79 4.37
N THR A 58 -4.48 -1.63 3.76
CA THR A 58 -3.79 -1.46 2.48
C THR A 58 -3.00 -0.16 2.47
N PRO A 59 -1.81 -0.11 1.85
CA PRO A 59 -1.04 1.13 1.74
C PRO A 59 -1.77 2.16 0.86
N THR A 60 -1.64 3.43 1.24
CA THR A 60 -2.16 4.58 0.50
C THR A 60 -1.35 4.87 -0.76
N ASN A 61 -0.04 4.61 -0.73
CA ASN A 61 0.92 5.04 -1.76
C ASN A 61 0.79 6.53 -2.12
N GLY A 62 0.50 7.38 -1.12
CA GLY A 62 0.29 8.82 -1.31
C GLY A 62 -1.07 9.21 -1.92
N GLN A 63 -1.97 8.24 -2.13
CA GLN A 63 -3.31 8.46 -2.66
C GLN A 63 -4.37 8.44 -1.55
N ALA A 64 -5.55 8.96 -1.87
CA ALA A 64 -6.71 8.86 -0.99
C ALA A 64 -7.14 7.39 -0.82
N CYS A 65 -7.70 7.06 0.35
CA CYS A 65 -8.20 5.72 0.61
C CYS A 65 -9.38 5.38 -0.32
N PRO A 66 -9.48 4.13 -0.81
CA PRO A 66 -10.59 3.71 -1.65
C PRO A 66 -11.94 3.83 -0.94
N SER A 67 -13.04 3.90 -1.69
CA SER A 67 -14.39 3.85 -1.14
C SER A 67 -14.59 2.58 -0.28
N GLY A 68 -15.17 2.73 0.91
CA GLY A 68 -15.28 1.66 1.89
C GLY A 68 -14.07 1.48 2.80
N TRP A 69 -13.04 2.34 2.65
CA TRP A 69 -11.86 2.38 3.51
C TRP A 69 -11.75 3.72 4.23
N MET A 70 -11.03 3.75 5.35
CA MET A 70 -10.74 4.95 6.13
C MET A 70 -9.23 5.13 6.27
N ASN A 71 -8.77 6.38 6.26
CA ASN A 71 -7.36 6.70 6.51
C ASN A 71 -7.06 6.51 8.00
N ILE A 72 -6.01 5.75 8.31
CA ILE A 72 -5.57 5.48 9.69
C ILE A 72 -4.18 6.06 9.98
N GLY A 73 -3.70 6.97 9.13
CA GLY A 73 -2.38 7.59 9.24
C GLY A 73 -1.24 6.73 8.75
N ALA A 74 -0.03 7.28 8.81
CA ALA A 74 1.25 6.60 8.49
C ALA A 74 1.24 5.81 7.17
N GLY A 75 0.56 6.32 6.15
CA GLY A 75 0.53 5.72 4.82
C GLY A 75 -0.41 4.53 4.66
N TYR A 76 -1.35 4.27 5.59
CA TYR A 76 -2.29 3.13 5.49
C TYR A 76 -3.77 3.52 5.53
N CYS A 77 -4.57 2.68 4.88
CA CYS A 77 -6.02 2.65 4.92
C CYS A 77 -6.50 1.38 5.62
N LYS A 78 -7.59 1.47 6.38
CA LYS A 78 -8.29 0.33 7.01
C LYS A 78 -9.67 0.15 6.41
N LYS A 79 -10.09 -1.09 6.18
CA LYS A 79 -11.43 -1.39 5.68
C LYS A 79 -12.46 -1.04 6.75
N LYS A 80 -13.51 -0.32 6.35
CA LYS A 80 -14.65 -0.03 7.22
C LYS A 80 -15.41 -1.33 7.44
N THR A 81 -15.51 -1.77 8.69
CA THR A 81 -16.47 -2.79 9.11
C THR A 81 -17.72 -2.07 9.61
N LEU A 82 -18.91 -2.57 9.26
CA LEU A 82 -20.17 -2.07 9.81
C LEU A 82 -20.14 -2.25 11.34
N GLY A 83 -19.97 -1.16 12.10
CA GLY A 83 -20.27 -1.17 13.53
C GLY A 83 -19.43 -0.33 14.47
N ILE A 84 -18.24 0.17 14.11
CA ILE A 84 -17.43 1.01 15.02
C ILE A 84 -16.45 1.87 14.21
N PHE A 85 -16.67 3.19 14.25
CA PHE A 85 -15.77 4.23 13.75
C PHE A 85 -14.77 4.61 14.82
#